data_AF-A0A355T9Z1-F1
#
_entry.id   AF-A0A355T9Z1-F1
#
_cell.length_a   1.000
_cell.length_b   1.000
_cell.length_c   1.000
_cell.angle_alpha   90.00
_cell.angle_beta   90.00
_cell.angle_gamma   90.00
#
_symmetry.space_group_name_H-M   'P 1'
#
loop_
_entity.id
_entity.type
_entity.pdbx_description
1 polymer ?
#
loop_
_entity_poly.entity_id
_entity_poly.type
_entity_poly.pdbx_seq_one_letter_code
_entity_poly.pdbx_strand_id
1 'polypeptide(L)'
;MAKRRDDLVREVDGSHRPSLRGYNKHFLDVSISVILGSLLVAYLIFTTDQFVIARFGTENLFYTTPLVILGILRYLQITLVEEKSGSPTEIVLRDRFLILSILGWIISFVLVTHAG
;
A
#
# COMPACT_ATOMS: atom_id res chain seq x y z
N MET A 1 -8.11 -5.87 -6.03
CA MET A 1 -7.22 -6.95 -6.51
C MET A 1 -6.89 -7.95 -5.41
N ALA A 2 -6.41 -7.54 -4.22
CA ALA A 2 -6.10 -8.46 -3.13
C ALA A 2 -7.27 -9.38 -2.70
N LYS A 3 -8.49 -8.86 -2.52
CA LYS A 3 -9.67 -9.71 -2.25
C LYS A 3 -9.91 -10.81 -3.30
N ARG A 4 -9.77 -10.48 -4.60
CA ARG A 4 -9.92 -11.46 -5.70
C ARG A 4 -8.79 -12.49 -5.71
N ARG A 5 -7.59 -12.10 -5.25
CA ARG A 5 -6.44 -12.99 -5.07
C ARG A 5 -6.70 -13.97 -3.93
N ASP A 6 -7.24 -13.50 -2.81
CA ASP A 6 -7.61 -14.33 -1.66
C ASP A 6 -8.68 -15.37 -2.02
N ASP A 7 -9.72 -14.92 -2.73
CA ASP A 7 -10.78 -15.82 -3.23
C ASP A 7 -10.18 -16.91 -4.16
N LEU A 8 -9.20 -16.56 -5.00
CA LEU A 8 -8.52 -17.49 -5.90
C LEU A 8 -7.59 -18.47 -5.17
N VAL A 9 -6.91 -18.04 -4.11
CA VAL A 9 -6.00 -18.89 -3.32
C VAL A 9 -6.77 -19.84 -2.38
N ARG A 10 -7.97 -19.44 -1.93
CA ARG A 10 -8.79 -20.20 -0.98
C ARG A 10 -9.75 -21.22 -1.61
N GLU A 11 -10.03 -21.14 -2.91
CA GLU A 11 -10.84 -22.16 -3.60
C GLU A 11 -10.01 -23.44 -3.85
N VAL A 12 -10.20 -24.44 -2.98
CA VAL A 12 -9.50 -25.75 -3.02
C VAL A 12 -10.14 -26.75 -3.99
N ASP A 13 -11.34 -26.49 -4.53
CA ASP A 13 -12.19 -27.55 -5.13
C ASP A 13 -12.66 -27.30 -6.57
N GLY A 14 -11.88 -26.56 -7.37
CA GLY A 14 -12.05 -26.47 -8.84
C GLY A 14 -13.32 -25.76 -9.36
N SER A 15 -14.22 -25.33 -8.47
CA SER A 15 -15.45 -24.61 -8.81
C SER A 15 -15.24 -23.10 -8.74
N HIS A 16 -14.36 -22.60 -9.61
CA HIS A 16 -14.10 -21.16 -9.71
C HIS A 16 -15.39 -20.39 -10.04
N ARG A 17 -15.74 -19.40 -9.19
CA ARG A 17 -16.80 -18.45 -9.54
C ARG A 17 -16.55 -17.87 -10.94
N PRO A 18 -17.58 -17.70 -11.80
CA PRO A 18 -17.40 -17.22 -13.18
C PRO A 18 -16.60 -15.91 -13.28
N SER A 19 -16.70 -15.06 -12.27
CA SER A 19 -15.96 -13.80 -12.14
C SER A 19 -14.44 -13.93 -11.97
N LEU A 20 -13.93 -15.11 -11.64
CA LEU A 20 -12.50 -15.39 -11.42
C LEU A 20 -11.82 -16.04 -12.64
N ARG A 21 -12.58 -16.52 -13.64
CA ARG A 21 -12.05 -17.24 -14.83
C ARG A 21 -11.01 -16.46 -15.66
N GLY A 22 -11.01 -15.12 -15.57
CA GLY A 22 -10.06 -14.27 -16.28
C GLY A 22 -8.80 -13.91 -15.47
N TYR A 23 -8.70 -14.35 -14.22
CA TYR A 23 -7.60 -13.97 -13.32
C TYR A 23 -6.80 -15.19 -12.91
N ASN A 24 -5.48 -15.10 -13.02
CA ASN A 24 -4.56 -16.02 -12.36
C ASN A 24 -3.80 -15.29 -11.25
N LYS A 25 -3.26 -16.06 -10.29
CA LYS A 25 -2.54 -15.52 -9.12
C LYS A 25 -1.40 -14.60 -9.52
N HIS A 26 -0.61 -15.00 -10.51
CA HIS A 26 0.53 -14.22 -10.99
C HIS A 26 0.12 -12.85 -11.56
N PHE A 27 -0.95 -12.79 -12.35
CA PHE A 27 -1.49 -11.55 -12.87
C PHE A 27 -1.95 -10.61 -11.75
N LEU A 28 -2.59 -11.15 -10.71
CA LEU A 28 -3.02 -10.35 -9.56
C LEU A 28 -1.83 -9.84 -8.74
N ASP A 29 -0.79 -10.66 -8.56
CA ASP A 29 0.45 -10.31 -7.86
C ASP A 29 1.17 -9.15 -8.56
N VAL A 30 1.34 -9.26 -9.88
CA VAL A 30 1.93 -8.21 -10.72
C VAL A 30 1.07 -6.95 -10.70
N SER A 31 -0.25 -7.08 -10.83
CA SER A 31 -1.17 -5.93 -10.81
C SER A 31 -1.10 -5.16 -9.49
N ILE A 32 -1.05 -5.86 -8.35
CA ILE A 32 -0.90 -5.22 -7.03
C ILE A 32 0.44 -4.48 -6.95
N SER A 33 1.52 -5.11 -7.40
CA SER A 33 2.86 -4.51 -7.38
C SER A 33 2.94 -3.25 -8.24
N VAL A 34 2.35 -3.26 -9.43
CA VAL A 34 2.31 -2.09 -10.34
C VAL A 34 1.51 -0.93 -9.73
N ILE A 35 0.35 -1.21 -9.13
CA ILE A 35 -0.48 -0.18 -8.48
C ILE A 35 0.25 0.44 -7.28
N LEU A 36 0.94 -0.36 -6.48
CA LEU A 36 1.71 0.15 -5.34
C LEU A 36 2.93 0.96 -5.79
N GLY A 37 3.59 0.54 -6.88
CA GLY A 37 4.67 1.30 -7.50
C GLY A 37 4.19 2.66 -8.03
N SER A 38 3.06 2.71 -8.74
CA SER A 38 2.52 3.97 -9.23
C SER A 38 2.04 4.89 -8.10
N LEU A 39 1.49 4.32 -7.01
CA LEU A 39 1.16 5.07 -5.80
C LEU A 39 2.41 5.72 -5.17
N LEU A 40 3.51 4.99 -5.08
CA LEU A 40 4.77 5.53 -4.55
C LEU A 40 5.30 6.69 -5.42
N VAL A 41 5.26 6.54 -6.74
CA VAL A 41 5.66 7.61 -7.67
C VAL A 41 4.76 8.83 -7.53
N ALA A 42 3.44 8.63 -7.44
CA ALA A 42 2.50 9.73 -7.21
C ALA A 42 2.76 10.44 -5.87
N TYR A 43 3.13 9.69 -4.82
CA TYR A 43 3.51 10.26 -3.53
C TYR A 43 4.78 11.10 -3.62
N LEU A 44 5.80 10.59 -4.30
CA LEU A 44 7.06 11.32 -4.53
C LEU A 44 6.80 12.65 -5.25
N ILE A 45 6.05 12.62 -6.35
CA ILE A 45 5.67 13.82 -7.10
C ILE A 45 4.97 14.82 -6.17
N PHE A 46 4.00 14.35 -5.37
CA PHE A 46 3.30 15.19 -4.40
C PHE A 46 4.25 15.83 -3.38
N THR A 47 5.22 15.07 -2.83
CA THR A 47 6.18 15.62 -1.85
C THR A 47 7.16 16.63 -2.44
N THR A 48 7.42 16.58 -3.74
CA THR A 48 8.34 17.48 -4.45
C THR A 48 7.65 18.61 -5.20
N ASP A 49 6.32 18.62 -5.21
CA ASP A 49 5.54 19.60 -5.95
C ASP A 49 5.63 20.98 -5.30
N GLN A 50 5.93 22.00 -6.11
CA GLN A 50 6.16 23.35 -5.62
C GLN A 50 4.89 24.00 -5.04
N PHE A 51 3.69 23.65 -5.54
CA PHE A 51 2.44 24.13 -4.94
C PHE A 51 2.20 23.51 -3.56
N VAL A 52 2.57 22.25 -3.38
CA VAL A 52 2.48 21.56 -2.08
C VAL A 52 3.47 22.17 -1.09
N ILE A 53 4.73 22.37 -1.51
CA ILE A 53 5.76 23.02 -0.69
C ILE A 53 5.31 24.44 -0.29
N ALA A 54 4.79 25.23 -1.23
CA ALA A 54 4.30 26.59 -0.95
C ALA A 54 3.08 26.60 0.00
N ARG A 55 2.23 25.56 -0.06
CA ARG A 55 1.04 25.44 0.80
C ARG A 55 1.38 25.02 2.24
N PHE A 56 2.39 24.17 2.41
CA PHE A 56 2.80 23.64 3.71
C PHE A 56 4.04 24.33 4.30
N GLY A 57 4.67 25.25 3.57
CA GLY A 57 5.80 26.04 4.03
C GLY A 57 7.10 25.23 4.23
N THR A 58 7.18 24.01 3.70
CA THR A 58 8.28 23.07 4.02
C THR A 58 8.65 22.20 2.83
N GLU A 59 9.96 22.09 2.55
CA GLU A 59 10.52 21.18 1.54
C GLU A 59 10.76 19.77 2.10
N ASN A 60 10.60 19.61 3.42
CA ASN A 60 10.99 18.40 4.16
C ASN A 60 9.94 17.28 4.09
N LEU A 61 8.87 17.45 3.31
CA LEU A 61 7.83 16.43 3.11
C LEU A 61 8.39 15.12 2.54
N PHE A 62 9.52 15.14 1.84
CA PHE A 62 10.16 13.94 1.32
C PHE A 62 10.62 12.96 2.42
N TYR A 63 10.87 13.41 3.66
CA TYR A 63 11.32 12.53 4.77
C TYR A 63 10.27 11.50 5.22
N THR A 64 9.01 11.66 4.85
CA THR A 64 7.96 10.67 5.11
C THR A 64 8.02 9.49 4.12
N THR A 65 8.73 9.64 3.00
CA THR A 65 8.81 8.64 1.92
C THR A 65 9.33 7.28 2.39
N PRO A 66 10.41 7.16 3.19
CA PRO A 66 10.87 5.87 3.69
C PRO A 66 9.81 5.11 4.49
N LEU A 67 8.94 5.82 5.23
CA LEU A 67 7.83 5.21 5.97
C LEU A 67 6.76 4.64 5.03
N VAL A 68 6.45 5.36 3.95
CA VAL A 68 5.53 4.87 2.91
C VAL A 68 6.09 3.63 2.22
N ILE A 69 7.39 3.64 1.89
CA ILE A 69 8.08 2.47 1.30
C ILE A 69 8.00 1.26 2.25
N LEU A 70 8.28 1.44 3.53
CA LEU A 70 8.18 0.36 4.53
C LEU A 70 6.76 -0.20 4.63
N GLY A 71 5.74 0.64 4.60
CA GLY A 71 4.34 0.22 4.58
C GLY A 71 3.99 -0.61 3.33
N ILE A 72 4.42 -0.15 2.15
CA ILE A 72 4.21 -0.87 0.89
C ILE A 72 4.91 -2.23 0.91
N LEU A 73 6.17 -2.28 1.35
CA LEU A 73 6.95 -3.52 1.43
C LEU A 73 6.31 -4.53 2.39
N ARG A 74 5.86 -4.07 3.57
CA ARG A 74 5.16 -4.95 4.53
C ARG A 74 3.85 -5.47 3.94
N TYR A 75 3.07 -4.61 3.28
CA TYR A 75 1.83 -5.02 2.63
C TYR A 75 2.07 -6.07 1.52
N LEU A 76 3.11 -5.88 0.70
CA LEU A 76 3.54 -6.88 -0.29
C LEU A 76 3.97 -8.18 0.36
N GLN A 77 4.71 -8.14 1.47
CA GLN A 77 5.12 -9.34 2.21
C GLN A 77 3.90 -10.14 2.70
N ILE A 78 2.92 -9.48 3.33
CA ILE A 78 1.72 -10.15 3.82
C ILE A 78 0.88 -10.72 2.67
N THR A 79 0.73 -9.94 1.60
CA THR A 79 -0.11 -10.33 0.46
C THR A 79 0.54 -11.45 -0.35
N LEU A 80 1.82 -11.29 -0.74
CA LEU A 80 2.49 -12.17 -1.71
C LEU A 80 3.16 -13.37 -1.05
N VAL A 81 3.77 -13.19 0.14
CA VAL A 81 4.55 -14.24 0.83
C VAL A 81 3.69 -14.99 1.84
N GLU A 82 2.98 -14.28 2.72
CA GLU A 82 2.11 -14.94 3.70
C GLU A 82 0.79 -15.44 3.09
N GLU A 83 0.52 -15.08 1.84
CA GLU A 83 -0.71 -15.36 1.08
C GLU A 83 -2.01 -14.96 1.79
N LYS A 84 -1.91 -14.08 2.80
CA LYS A 84 -3.04 -13.54 3.54
C LYS A 84 -3.54 -12.32 2.82
N SER A 85 -4.30 -12.55 1.76
CA SER A 85 -4.79 -11.49 0.88
C SER A 85 -6.22 -11.05 1.19
N GLY A 86 -6.72 -11.35 2.40
CA GLY A 86 -8.06 -11.02 2.92
C GLY A 86 -8.51 -9.58 2.68
N SER A 87 -9.59 -9.10 3.30
CA SER A 87 -10.02 -7.73 2.97
C SER A 87 -8.85 -6.74 3.21
N PRO A 88 -8.47 -5.88 2.24
CA PRO A 88 -7.29 -5.02 2.37
C PRO A 88 -7.34 -4.17 3.64
N THR A 89 -8.54 -3.77 4.02
CA THR A 89 -8.86 -3.06 5.25
C THR A 89 -8.53 -3.90 6.49
N GLU A 90 -8.86 -5.18 6.50
CA GLU A 90 -8.56 -6.09 7.62
C GLU A 90 -7.06 -6.38 7.72
N ILE A 91 -6.34 -6.51 6.61
CA ILE A 91 -4.87 -6.67 6.63
C ILE A 91 -4.23 -5.46 7.32
N VAL A 92 -4.64 -4.25 6.92
CA VAL A 92 -4.12 -3.00 7.49
C VAL A 92 -4.48 -2.87 8.98
N LEU A 93 -5.69 -3.27 9.38
CA LEU A 93 -6.15 -3.18 10.77
C LEU A 93 -5.63 -4.29 11.69
N ARG A 94 -5.09 -5.38 11.14
CA ARG A 94 -4.64 -6.54 11.91
C ARG A 94 -3.13 -6.59 12.08
N ASP A 95 -2.37 -6.06 11.12
CA ASP A 95 -0.91 -6.03 11.19
C ASP A 95 -0.41 -4.80 11.97
N ARG A 96 0.17 -5.05 13.15
CA ARG A 96 0.69 -3.99 14.03
C ARG A 96 1.78 -3.16 13.37
N PHE A 97 2.59 -3.75 12.48
CA PHE A 97 3.67 -3.04 11.81
C PHE A 97 3.13 -2.07 10.76
N LEU A 98 2.10 -2.45 10.00
CA LEU A 98 1.39 -1.55 9.09
C LEU A 98 0.74 -0.39 9.86
N ILE A 99 0.07 -0.66 10.97
CA ILE A 99 -0.53 0.38 11.82
C ILE A 99 0.54 1.36 12.33
N LEU A 100 1.65 0.85 12.86
CA LEU A 100 2.76 1.69 13.33
C LEU A 100 3.39 2.50 12.19
N SER A 101 3.51 1.91 11.01
CA SER A 101 4.03 2.60 9.82
C SER A 101 3.11 3.75 9.39
N ILE A 102 1.78 3.54 9.42
CA ILE A 102 0.78 4.57 9.13
C ILE A 102 0.78 5.65 10.21
N LEU A 103 0.82 5.29 11.49
CA LEU A 103 0.89 6.24 12.59
C LEU A 103 2.18 7.06 12.55
N GLY A 104 3.32 6.41 12.31
CA GLY A 104 4.61 7.07 12.12
C GLY A 104 4.58 8.03 10.94
N TRP A 105 3.92 7.66 9.85
CA TRP A 105 3.72 8.53 8.70
C TRP A 105 2.86 9.75 9.04
N ILE A 106 1.73 9.58 9.73
CA ILE A 106 0.87 10.69 10.18
C ILE A 106 1.66 11.63 11.10
N ILE A 107 2.39 11.09 12.06
CA ILE A 107 3.21 11.89 13.00
C ILE A 107 4.29 12.65 12.23
N SER A 108 4.99 11.99 11.31
CA SER A 108 6.02 12.63 10.50
C SER A 108 5.43 13.73 9.61
N PHE A 109 4.25 13.51 9.02
CA PHE A 109 3.56 14.49 8.20
C PHE A 109 3.13 15.71 9.02
N VAL A 110 2.53 15.50 10.20
CA VAL A 110 2.11 16.57 11.12
C VAL A 110 3.32 17.35 11.63
N LEU A 111 4.41 16.66 12.01
CA LEU A 111 5.64 17.32 12.47
C LEU A 111 6.26 18.18 11.37
N VAL A 112 6.39 17.66 10.16
CA VAL A 112 6.99 18.39 9.04
C VAL A 112 6.17 19.62 8.65
N THR A 113 4.84 19.51 8.69
CA THR A 113 3.92 20.62 8.36
C THR A 113 3.80 21.68 9.46
N HIS A 114 4.02 21.33 10.74
CA HIS A 114 4.04 22.31 11.83
C HIS A 114 5.43 22.85 12.16
N ALA A 115 6.50 22.24 11.64
CA ALA A 115 7.89 22.69 11.84
C ALA A 115 8.38 23.69 10.78
N GLY A 116 7.54 24.06 9.82
CA GLY A 116 7.77 25.17 8.86
C GLY A 116 6.86 26.35 9.17
#